data_AF-A0A529MF40-F1
#
_entry.id   AF-A0A529MF40-F1
#
_cell.length_a   1.000
_cell.length_b   1.000
_cell.length_c   1.000
_cell.angle_alpha   90.00
_cell.angle_beta   90.00
_cell.angle_gamma   90.00
#
_symmetry.space_group_name_H-M   'P 1'
#
loop_
_entity.id
_entity.type
_entity.pdbx_description
1 polymer ?
#
loop_
_entity_poly.entity_id
_entity_poly.type
_entity_poly.pdbx_seq_one_letter_code
_entity_poly.pdbx_strand_id
1 'polypeptide(L)'
;AYPRPTDPLLTLLPAPWYLVLFFVGAVAMRGAGCTYNDLADEDIDNQVERTRSRPLPAGKVTRRQAWIFVIIQALVGLAVLLQFNSFAIPLGIASLVIVAVYPFMKRITNWPQFVLGLAFSWGALMGWAVEFGDIDDPAIMLYIGSILWVIGYDTIYAHQDKEDDAIVGVRSTARLFGDNTKMWLSGLYGGALICFAIAFASAQVPIVALSPILSTARRLSLLWGTHCVVSEDATDLDDMVDRACRIALEEGFGKPGDRVIITAGVPLRTPGSTNMLRIAYIGSETH
;
A
#
# COMPACT_ATOMS: atom_id res chain seq x y z
N ALA A 1 -5.82 -9.91 16.37
CA ALA A 1 -6.18 -11.34 16.39
C ALA A 1 -6.51 -11.73 14.96
N TYR A 2 -5.81 -12.71 14.38
CA TYR A 2 -5.94 -13.03 12.95
C TYR A 2 -7.37 -13.46 12.60
N PRO A 3 -7.87 -13.04 11.43
CA PRO A 3 -9.22 -13.37 10.98
C PRO A 3 -9.45 -14.87 10.89
N ARG A 4 -10.60 -15.33 11.39
CA ARG A 4 -10.97 -16.75 11.37
C ARG A 4 -11.82 -17.09 10.15
N PRO A 5 -11.83 -18.36 9.76
CA PRO A 5 -12.59 -18.89 8.61
C PRO A 5 -14.09 -18.64 8.64
N THR A 6 -14.60 -18.63 9.86
CA THR A 6 -16.02 -18.50 10.21
C THR A 6 -16.40 -17.06 10.47
N ASP A 7 -15.42 -16.16 10.52
CA ASP A 7 -15.69 -14.75 10.73
C ASP A 7 -16.40 -14.23 9.47
N PRO A 8 -17.59 -13.60 9.61
CA PRO A 8 -18.33 -13.06 8.47
C PRO A 8 -17.44 -12.19 7.57
N LEU A 9 -17.68 -12.16 6.26
CA LEU A 9 -16.90 -11.30 5.34
C LEU A 9 -16.83 -9.84 5.84
N LEU A 10 -17.92 -9.35 6.46
CA LEU A 10 -17.98 -8.00 7.04
C LEU A 10 -17.00 -7.76 8.19
N THR A 11 -16.54 -8.80 8.90
CA THR A 11 -15.53 -8.69 9.95
C THR A 11 -14.10 -8.84 9.43
N LEU A 12 -13.94 -9.18 8.15
CA LEU A 12 -12.66 -9.23 7.43
C LEU A 12 -12.37 -7.93 6.67
N LEU A 13 -13.42 -7.15 6.40
CA LEU A 13 -13.31 -5.86 5.73
C LEU A 13 -13.09 -4.75 6.77
N PRO A 14 -12.34 -3.69 6.42
CA PRO A 14 -12.26 -2.50 7.26
C PRO A 14 -13.68 -2.01 7.59
N ALA A 15 -13.89 -1.59 8.84
CA ALA A 15 -15.17 -1.04 9.26
C ALA A 15 -15.61 0.05 8.25
N PRO A 16 -16.85 0.03 7.72
CA PRO A 16 -17.29 1.01 6.72
C PRO A 16 -17.07 2.45 7.15
N TRP A 17 -17.11 2.72 8.46
CA TRP A 17 -16.77 4.00 9.04
C TRP A 17 -15.33 4.43 8.78
N TYR A 18 -14.36 3.53 8.88
CA TYR A 18 -12.96 3.83 8.58
C TYR A 18 -12.77 4.18 7.10
N LEU A 19 -13.49 3.53 6.18
CA LEU A 19 -13.47 3.89 4.77
C LEU A 19 -13.97 5.33 4.54
N VAL A 20 -15.04 5.74 5.24
CA VAL A 20 -15.55 7.12 5.19
C VAL A 20 -14.53 8.10 5.77
N LEU A 21 -13.93 7.79 6.93
CA LEU A 21 -12.89 8.60 7.55
C LEU A 21 -11.68 8.77 6.62
N PHE A 22 -11.17 7.68 6.04
CA PHE A 22 -10.06 7.76 5.08
C PHE A 22 -10.43 8.56 3.84
N PHE A 23 -11.65 8.42 3.31
CA PHE A 23 -12.09 9.22 2.18
C PHE A 23 -12.11 10.72 2.50
N VAL A 24 -12.78 11.10 3.59
CA VAL A 24 -12.89 12.52 4.01
C VAL A 24 -11.51 13.08 4.35
N GLY A 25 -10.70 12.34 5.10
CA GLY A 25 -9.34 12.70 5.46
C GLY A 25 -8.44 12.85 4.24
N ALA A 26 -8.49 11.93 3.29
CA ALA A 26 -7.70 11.99 2.06
C ALA A 26 -8.08 13.20 1.20
N VAL A 27 -9.37 13.48 1.02
CA VAL A 27 -9.84 14.66 0.27
C VAL A 27 -9.37 15.95 0.96
N ALA A 28 -9.57 16.06 2.27
CA ALA A 28 -9.19 17.24 3.04
C ALA A 28 -7.66 17.47 3.01
N MET A 29 -6.88 16.44 3.36
CA MET A 29 -5.43 16.57 3.48
C MET A 29 -4.72 16.67 2.14
N ARG A 30 -5.23 16.01 1.08
CA ARG A 30 -4.72 16.24 -0.28
C ARG A 30 -4.98 17.66 -0.73
N GLY A 31 -6.19 18.18 -0.47
CA GLY A 31 -6.53 19.57 -0.78
C GLY A 31 -5.68 20.58 -0.02
N ALA A 32 -5.43 20.34 1.28
CA ALA A 32 -4.57 21.19 2.11
C ALA A 32 -3.13 21.19 1.60
N GLY A 33 -2.57 20.00 1.30
CA GLY A 33 -1.23 19.86 0.76
C GLY A 33 -1.05 20.55 -0.59
N CYS A 34 -2.02 20.39 -1.52
CA CYS A 34 -1.98 21.09 -2.81
C CYS A 34 -2.05 22.61 -2.64
N THR A 35 -2.96 23.11 -1.79
CA THR A 35 -3.11 24.56 -1.58
C THR A 35 -1.88 25.16 -0.89
N TYR A 36 -1.27 24.42 0.05
CA TYR A 36 0.00 24.81 0.66
C TYR A 36 1.14 24.81 -0.36
N ASN A 37 1.19 23.82 -1.26
CA ASN A 37 2.17 23.80 -2.34
C ASN A 37 2.01 25.02 -3.26
N ASP A 38 0.79 25.35 -3.68
CA ASP A 38 0.51 26.52 -4.51
C ASP A 38 0.91 27.83 -3.82
N LEU A 39 0.71 27.94 -2.50
CA LEU A 39 1.16 29.08 -1.69
C LEU A 39 2.69 29.21 -1.63
N ALA A 40 3.41 28.09 -1.59
CA ALA A 40 4.87 28.07 -1.56
C ALA A 40 5.49 28.33 -2.95
N ASP A 41 4.76 27.96 -4.00
CA ASP A 41 5.22 27.98 -5.39
C ASP A 41 4.75 29.19 -6.20
N GLU A 42 3.91 30.07 -5.65
CA GLU A 42 3.32 31.23 -6.35
C GLU A 42 4.31 32.02 -7.22
N ASP A 43 5.50 32.34 -6.70
CA ASP A 43 6.52 33.11 -7.45
C ASP A 43 7.13 32.34 -8.62
N ILE A 44 7.28 31.02 -8.48
CA ILE A 44 7.79 30.13 -9.53
C ILE A 44 6.69 29.89 -10.56
N ASP A 45 5.48 29.62 -10.09
CA ASP A 45 4.33 29.34 -10.95
C ASP A 45 3.97 30.55 -11.83
N ASN A 46 4.24 31.77 -11.37
CA ASN A 46 4.11 33.02 -12.14
C ASN A 46 5.06 33.10 -13.34
N GLN A 47 6.19 32.38 -13.30
CA GLN A 47 7.24 32.42 -14.33
C GLN A 47 7.11 31.30 -15.38
N VAL A 48 6.31 30.26 -15.09
CA VAL A 48 6.14 29.09 -15.97
C VAL A 48 4.81 29.19 -16.73
N GLU A 49 4.86 29.07 -18.07
CA GLU A 49 3.71 29.32 -18.96
C GLU A 49 2.49 28.48 -18.58
N ARG A 50 2.71 27.18 -18.33
CA ARG A 50 1.66 26.23 -17.96
C ARG A 50 0.95 26.60 -16.65
N THR A 51 1.68 27.12 -15.67
CA THR A 51 1.18 27.31 -14.29
C THR A 51 0.75 28.74 -13.98
N ARG A 52 1.10 29.71 -14.84
CA ARG A 52 0.74 31.12 -14.66
C ARG A 52 -0.78 31.38 -14.60
N SER A 53 -1.58 30.46 -15.12
CA SER A 53 -3.05 30.53 -15.10
C SER A 53 -3.72 29.99 -13.82
N ARG A 54 -2.93 29.42 -12.90
CA ARG A 54 -3.39 28.86 -11.62
C ARG A 54 -4.04 29.95 -10.73
N PRO A 55 -4.94 29.59 -9.79
CA PRO A 55 -5.74 30.56 -9.04
C PRO A 55 -4.95 31.63 -8.28
N LEU A 56 -3.84 31.27 -7.65
CA LEU A 56 -2.97 32.20 -6.92
C LEU A 56 -2.16 33.11 -7.87
N PRO A 57 -1.32 32.57 -8.79
CA PRO A 57 -0.62 33.36 -9.81
C PRO A 57 -1.52 34.31 -10.62
N ALA A 58 -2.72 33.87 -10.99
CA ALA A 58 -3.68 34.67 -11.75
C ALA A 58 -4.46 35.70 -10.92
N GLY A 59 -4.21 35.79 -9.60
CA GLY A 59 -4.90 36.72 -8.70
C GLY A 59 -6.39 36.43 -8.49
N LYS A 60 -6.87 35.22 -8.85
CA LYS A 60 -8.27 34.81 -8.67
C LYS A 60 -8.62 34.53 -7.21
N VAL A 61 -7.60 34.18 -6.41
CA VAL A 61 -7.70 33.91 -4.97
C VAL A 61 -6.57 34.65 -4.28
N THR A 62 -6.85 35.30 -3.15
CA THR A 62 -5.82 35.97 -2.34
C THR A 62 -5.05 34.96 -1.48
N ARG A 63 -3.77 35.24 -1.16
CA ARG A 63 -2.99 34.41 -0.21
C ARG A 63 -3.71 34.20 1.13
N ARG A 64 -4.44 35.22 1.63
CA ARG A 64 -5.22 35.11 2.87
C ARG A 64 -6.36 34.09 2.74
N GLN A 65 -7.08 34.08 1.63
CA GLN A 65 -8.14 33.09 1.37
C GLN A 65 -7.57 31.68 1.27
N ALA A 66 -6.43 31.51 0.58
CA ALA A 66 -5.76 30.21 0.48
C ALA A 66 -5.31 29.69 1.86
N TRP A 67 -4.74 30.52 2.72
CA TRP A 67 -4.37 30.12 4.08
C TRP A 67 -5.59 29.74 4.94
N ILE A 68 -6.68 30.50 4.86
CA ILE A 68 -7.93 30.14 5.53
C ILE A 68 -8.44 28.77 5.05
N PHE A 69 -8.35 28.51 3.74
CA PHE A 69 -8.76 27.23 3.16
C PHE A 69 -7.90 26.06 3.66
N VAL A 70 -6.58 26.22 3.70
CA VAL A 70 -5.65 25.24 4.28
C VAL A 70 -6.01 24.95 5.74
N ILE A 71 -6.28 25.99 6.55
CA ILE A 71 -6.63 25.82 7.98
C ILE A 71 -7.94 25.03 8.11
N ILE A 72 -8.97 25.37 7.34
CA ILE A 72 -10.26 24.64 7.37
C ILE A 72 -10.05 23.17 7.00
N GLN A 73 -9.29 22.89 5.93
CA GLN A 73 -9.01 21.52 5.51
C GLN A 73 -8.18 20.76 6.55
N ALA A 74 -7.18 21.40 7.17
CA ALA A 74 -6.38 20.82 8.23
C ALA A 74 -7.22 20.51 9.49
N LEU A 75 -8.18 21.37 9.84
CA LEU A 75 -9.13 21.11 10.94
C LEU A 75 -10.04 19.92 10.65
N VAL A 76 -10.51 19.76 9.41
CA VAL A 76 -11.25 18.56 8.98
C VAL A 76 -10.37 17.32 9.07
N GLY A 77 -9.13 17.40 8.59
CA GLY A 77 -8.15 16.32 8.70
C GLY A 77 -7.83 15.94 10.15
N LEU A 78 -7.71 16.93 11.04
CA LEU A 78 -7.51 16.72 12.47
C LEU A 78 -8.74 16.05 13.10
N ALA A 79 -9.95 16.50 12.77
CA ALA A 79 -11.18 15.88 13.26
C ALA A 79 -11.31 14.41 12.82
N VAL A 80 -10.84 14.06 11.64
CA VAL A 80 -10.72 12.66 11.19
C VAL A 80 -9.65 11.92 12.00
N LEU A 81 -8.44 12.50 12.11
CA LEU A 81 -7.30 11.87 12.77
C LEU A 81 -7.58 11.53 14.24
N LEU A 82 -8.26 12.41 14.97
CA LEU A 82 -8.62 12.22 16.38
C LEU A 82 -9.63 11.07 16.61
N GLN A 83 -10.21 10.51 15.56
CA GLN A 83 -11.11 9.36 15.64
C GLN A 83 -10.39 8.02 15.48
N PHE A 84 -9.11 8.05 15.15
CA PHE A 84 -8.27 6.85 15.09
C PHE A 84 -7.65 6.53 16.46
N ASN A 85 -6.95 5.40 16.53
CA ASN A 85 -6.31 4.95 17.77
C ASN A 85 -5.11 5.83 18.17
N SER A 86 -4.65 5.66 19.41
CA SER A 86 -3.58 6.46 20.02
C SER A 86 -2.22 6.32 19.34
N PHE A 87 -1.99 5.26 18.57
CA PHE A 87 -0.77 5.06 17.80
C PHE A 87 -0.84 5.79 16.44
N ALA A 88 -1.99 5.72 15.75
CA ALA A 88 -2.21 6.38 14.47
C ALA A 88 -2.19 7.93 14.56
N ILE A 89 -2.66 8.51 15.67
CA ILE A 89 -2.69 9.97 15.88
C ILE A 89 -1.29 10.61 15.75
N PRO A 90 -0.27 10.24 16.57
CA PRO A 90 1.06 10.83 16.46
C PRO A 90 1.73 10.51 15.12
N LEU A 91 1.48 9.33 14.55
CA LEU A 91 1.98 8.96 13.21
C LEU A 91 1.42 9.88 12.12
N GLY A 92 0.13 10.21 12.19
CA GLY A 92 -0.51 11.16 11.28
C GLY A 92 0.04 12.58 11.45
N ILE A 93 0.27 13.03 12.69
CA ILE A 93 0.90 14.33 12.97
C ILE A 93 2.32 14.38 12.42
N ALA A 94 3.11 13.31 12.56
CA ALA A 94 4.48 13.23 12.06
C ALA A 94 4.56 13.46 10.53
N SER A 95 3.54 13.03 9.78
CA SER A 95 3.47 13.24 8.32
C SER A 95 3.54 14.73 7.93
N LEU A 96 3.02 15.62 8.79
CA LEU A 96 2.94 17.06 8.51
C LEU A 96 4.32 17.69 8.36
N VAL A 97 5.35 17.14 9.02
CA VAL A 97 6.73 17.60 8.87
C VAL A 97 7.19 17.43 7.43
N ILE A 98 6.93 16.27 6.83
CA ILE A 98 7.34 15.96 5.46
C ILE A 98 6.52 16.78 4.47
N VAL A 99 5.21 16.91 4.71
CA VAL A 99 4.32 17.75 3.88
C VAL A 99 4.76 19.21 3.89
N ALA A 100 5.17 19.74 5.05
CA ALA A 100 5.67 21.10 5.17
C ALA A 100 7.00 21.31 4.43
N VAL A 101 7.88 20.32 4.43
CA VAL A 101 9.21 20.42 3.80
C VAL A 101 9.14 20.24 2.27
N TYR A 102 8.24 19.38 1.79
CA TYR A 102 8.17 18.94 0.40
C TYR A 102 8.24 20.07 -0.67
N PRO A 103 7.43 21.16 -0.60
CA PRO A 103 7.39 22.17 -1.67
C PRO A 103 8.74 22.85 -1.93
N PHE A 104 9.59 22.91 -0.91
CA PHE A 104 10.90 23.56 -0.99
C PHE A 104 11.98 22.66 -1.60
N MET A 105 11.75 21.36 -1.68
CA MET A 105 12.79 20.39 -2.03
C MET A 105 13.28 20.55 -3.46
N LYS A 106 12.44 21.03 -4.38
CA LYS A 106 12.84 21.32 -5.76
C LYS A 106 13.91 22.42 -5.89
N ARG A 107 14.11 23.21 -4.83
CA ARG A 107 15.15 24.26 -4.73
C ARG A 107 16.45 23.71 -4.12
N ILE A 108 16.40 22.57 -3.43
CA ILE A 108 17.49 22.07 -2.58
C ILE A 108 18.10 20.79 -3.16
N THR A 109 17.32 19.89 -3.75
CA THR A 109 17.77 18.57 -4.22
C THR A 109 17.34 18.28 -5.64
N ASN A 110 18.06 17.39 -6.33
CA ASN A 110 17.65 16.80 -7.61
C ASN A 110 16.64 15.65 -7.44
N TRP A 111 16.27 15.30 -6.21
CA TRP A 111 15.29 14.26 -5.88
C TRP A 111 14.05 14.81 -5.14
N PRO A 112 13.41 15.91 -5.57
CA PRO A 112 12.18 16.35 -4.91
C PRO A 112 11.09 15.27 -4.96
N GLN A 113 11.11 14.43 -6.00
CA GLN A 113 10.26 13.25 -6.14
C GLN A 113 10.38 12.25 -4.99
N PHE A 114 11.55 12.13 -4.37
CA PHE A 114 11.72 11.25 -3.21
C PHE A 114 10.94 11.78 -2.00
N VAL A 115 11.03 13.10 -1.74
CA VAL A 115 10.30 13.73 -0.63
C VAL A 115 8.80 13.79 -0.92
N LEU A 116 8.40 13.98 -2.18
CA LEU A 116 7.02 13.79 -2.62
C LEU A 116 6.55 12.36 -2.30
N GLY A 117 7.34 11.36 -2.66
CA GLY A 117 7.06 9.95 -2.37
C GLY A 117 6.88 9.69 -0.89
N LEU A 118 7.73 10.27 -0.04
CA LEU A 118 7.61 10.17 1.42
C LEU A 118 6.25 10.73 1.89
N ALA A 119 5.84 11.90 1.40
CA ALA A 119 4.56 12.52 1.78
C ALA A 119 3.34 11.76 1.24
N PHE A 120 3.35 11.41 -0.05
CA PHE A 120 2.18 10.83 -0.74
C PHE A 120 1.94 9.37 -0.37
N SER A 121 3.00 8.64 -0.05
CA SER A 121 2.88 7.21 0.29
C SER A 121 2.45 6.99 1.75
N TRP A 122 2.39 8.04 2.58
CA TRP A 122 2.13 7.93 4.02
C TRP A 122 0.81 7.22 4.36
N GLY A 123 -0.13 7.22 3.42
CA GLY A 123 -1.38 6.46 3.51
C GLY A 123 -1.19 4.96 3.75
N ALA A 124 -0.10 4.36 3.24
CA ALA A 124 0.22 2.95 3.49
C ALA A 124 0.47 2.67 4.98
N LEU A 125 1.22 3.56 5.64
CA LEU A 125 1.50 3.47 7.07
C LEU A 125 0.25 3.77 7.90
N MET A 126 -0.52 4.79 7.52
CA MET A 126 -1.77 5.15 8.21
C MET A 126 -2.81 4.04 8.14
N GLY A 127 -2.98 3.40 6.98
CA GLY A 127 -3.91 2.28 6.80
C GLY A 127 -3.63 1.14 7.78
N TRP A 128 -2.35 0.74 7.87
CA TRP A 128 -1.92 -0.30 8.82
C TRP A 128 -2.07 0.15 10.27
N ALA A 129 -1.57 1.33 10.62
CA ALA A 129 -1.58 1.86 11.97
C ALA A 129 -3.00 2.02 12.53
N VAL A 130 -3.98 2.41 11.71
CA VAL A 130 -5.37 2.54 12.13
C VAL A 130 -5.99 1.19 12.50
N GLU A 131 -5.67 0.14 11.75
CA GLU A 131 -6.23 -1.21 11.96
C GLU A 131 -5.53 -1.96 13.10
N PHE A 132 -4.20 -1.94 13.12
CA PHE A 132 -3.39 -2.80 14.01
C PHE A 132 -2.85 -2.07 15.24
N GLY A 133 -2.79 -0.74 15.23
CA GLY A 133 -2.25 0.05 16.34
C GLY A 133 -0.73 -0.04 16.48
N ASP A 134 -0.04 -0.45 15.42
CA ASP A 134 1.42 -0.55 15.32
C ASP A 134 1.90 -0.24 13.88
N ILE A 135 3.18 -0.52 13.58
CA ILE A 135 3.72 -0.63 12.22
C ILE A 135 4.57 -1.89 12.18
N ASP A 136 4.29 -2.74 11.18
CA ASP A 136 5.05 -3.96 10.93
C ASP A 136 5.66 -3.96 9.51
N ASP A 137 6.53 -4.92 9.24
CA ASP A 137 7.29 -5.06 7.99
C ASP A 137 6.44 -4.95 6.71
N PRO A 138 5.23 -5.54 6.61
CA PRO A 138 4.39 -5.41 5.41
C PRO A 138 4.03 -3.96 5.09
N ALA A 139 3.71 -3.15 6.10
CA ALA A 139 3.38 -1.74 5.92
C ALA A 139 4.59 -0.93 5.47
N ILE A 140 5.77 -1.23 6.01
CA ILE A 140 7.03 -0.58 5.63
C ILE A 140 7.38 -0.92 4.18
N MET A 141 7.27 -2.20 3.79
CA MET A 141 7.54 -2.62 2.41
C MET A 141 6.55 -2.00 1.41
N LEU A 142 5.27 -1.94 1.78
CA LEU A 142 4.25 -1.26 0.97
C LEU A 142 4.55 0.24 0.83
N TYR A 143 5.01 0.89 1.90
CA TYR A 143 5.41 2.30 1.91
C TYR A 143 6.63 2.55 1.01
N ILE A 144 7.69 1.74 1.14
CA ILE A 144 8.89 1.85 0.29
C ILE A 144 8.54 1.63 -1.18
N GLY A 145 7.77 0.58 -1.50
CA GLY A 145 7.34 0.33 -2.87
C GLY A 145 6.52 1.48 -3.45
N SER A 146 5.65 2.09 -2.63
CA SER A 146 4.85 3.25 -3.02
C SER A 146 5.72 4.49 -3.27
N ILE A 147 6.78 4.71 -2.50
CA ILE A 147 7.75 5.79 -2.74
C ILE A 147 8.42 5.61 -4.11
N LEU A 148 8.89 4.40 -4.41
CA LEU A 148 9.53 4.10 -5.70
C LEU A 148 8.57 4.31 -6.86
N TRP A 149 7.31 3.89 -6.69
CA TRP A 149 6.25 4.12 -7.66
C TRP A 149 5.99 5.62 -7.88
N VAL A 150 5.92 6.41 -6.80
CA VAL A 150 5.73 7.86 -6.86
C VAL A 150 6.88 8.53 -7.60
N ILE A 151 8.13 8.16 -7.29
CA ILE A 151 9.28 8.69 -8.03
C ILE A 151 9.17 8.36 -9.51
N GLY A 152 8.77 7.13 -9.85
CA GLY A 152 8.60 6.69 -11.23
C GLY A 152 7.62 7.58 -12.00
N TYR A 153 6.36 7.65 -11.56
CA TYR A 153 5.35 8.40 -12.33
C TYR A 153 5.60 9.92 -12.29
N ASP A 154 6.10 10.46 -11.18
CA ASP A 154 6.34 11.90 -11.07
C ASP A 154 7.58 12.32 -11.87
N THR A 155 8.55 11.42 -12.04
CA THR A 155 9.65 11.61 -13.00
C THR A 155 9.11 11.69 -14.44
N ILE A 156 8.15 10.82 -14.81
CA ILE A 156 7.52 10.88 -16.14
C ILE A 156 6.78 12.21 -16.30
N TYR A 157 6.04 12.64 -15.28
CA TYR A 157 5.34 13.92 -15.29
C TYR A 157 6.30 15.10 -15.46
N ALA A 158 7.40 15.13 -14.70
CA ALA A 158 8.41 16.19 -14.74
C ALA A 158 9.16 16.31 -16.08
N HIS A 159 9.07 15.33 -16.98
CA HIS A 159 9.60 15.50 -18.34
C HIS A 159 8.81 16.53 -19.16
N GLN A 160 7.55 16.81 -18.81
CA GLN A 160 6.73 17.80 -19.51
C GLN A 160 7.18 19.24 -19.26
N ASP A 161 7.75 19.50 -18.07
CA ASP A 161 8.16 20.84 -17.65
C ASP A 161 9.70 21.03 -17.75
N LYS A 162 10.42 20.07 -18.34
CA LYS A 162 11.90 19.99 -18.27
C LYS A 162 12.62 21.22 -18.85
N GLU A 163 12.11 21.79 -19.93
CA GLU A 163 12.70 22.96 -20.59
C GLU A 163 12.49 24.23 -19.75
N ASP A 164 11.25 24.48 -19.30
CA ASP A 164 10.91 25.61 -18.43
C ASP A 164 11.61 25.54 -17.07
N ASP A 165 11.66 24.35 -16.47
CA ASP A 165 12.37 24.10 -15.21
C ASP A 165 13.88 24.38 -15.33
N ALA A 166 14.46 24.15 -16.52
CA ALA A 166 15.85 24.45 -16.79
C ALA A 166 16.14 25.95 -16.72
N ILE A 167 15.23 26.76 -17.25
CA ILE A 167 15.33 28.23 -17.27
C ILE A 167 15.21 28.81 -15.87
N VAL A 168 14.28 28.30 -15.05
CA VAL A 168 14.00 28.81 -13.69
C VAL A 168 14.88 28.13 -12.61
N GLY A 169 15.75 27.21 -13.00
CA GLY A 169 16.70 26.54 -12.08
C GLY A 169 16.07 25.48 -11.17
N VAL A 170 14.89 24.97 -11.50
CA VAL A 170 14.15 23.95 -10.74
C VAL A 170 14.77 22.57 -10.94
N ARG A 171 15.15 21.90 -9.86
CA ARG A 171 15.83 20.59 -9.90
C ARG A 171 14.79 19.45 -9.90
N SER A 172 15.05 18.36 -10.62
CA SER A 172 14.15 17.20 -10.70
C SER A 172 14.90 15.94 -11.14
N THR A 173 14.32 14.76 -10.87
CA THR A 173 14.85 13.47 -11.36
C THR A 173 14.82 13.38 -12.89
N ALA A 174 13.87 14.04 -13.55
CA ALA A 174 13.81 14.12 -15.01
C ALA A 174 15.03 14.85 -15.62
N ARG A 175 15.54 15.86 -14.91
CA ARG A 175 16.79 16.54 -15.27
C ARG A 175 18.00 15.69 -14.91
N LEU A 176 17.99 15.04 -13.74
CA LEU A 176 19.10 14.23 -13.25
C LEU A 176 19.33 12.96 -14.08
N PHE A 177 18.28 12.23 -14.43
CA PHE A 177 18.38 10.97 -15.16
C PHE A 177 18.73 11.17 -16.64
N GLY A 178 18.38 12.32 -17.22
CA GLY A 178 18.73 12.67 -18.59
C GLY A 178 18.30 11.60 -19.59
N ASP A 179 19.25 11.11 -20.39
CA ASP A 179 18.99 10.08 -21.41
C ASP A 179 18.78 8.68 -20.80
N ASN A 180 19.17 8.48 -19.54
CA ASN A 180 19.03 7.21 -18.82
C ASN A 180 17.65 7.03 -18.16
N THR A 181 16.71 7.95 -18.36
CA THR A 181 15.38 7.92 -17.71
C THR A 181 14.71 6.55 -17.83
N LYS A 182 14.71 5.92 -19.02
CA LYS A 182 14.05 4.61 -19.21
C LYS A 182 14.63 3.53 -18.28
N MET A 183 15.96 3.49 -18.13
CA MET A 183 16.63 2.53 -17.26
C MET A 183 16.28 2.76 -15.78
N TRP A 184 16.30 4.02 -15.34
CA TRP A 184 15.90 4.39 -13.98
C TRP A 184 14.44 4.05 -13.69
N LEU A 185 13.52 4.35 -14.62
CA LEU A 185 12.10 4.02 -14.49
C LEU A 185 11.88 2.51 -14.40
N SER A 186 12.58 1.71 -15.22
CA SER A 186 12.51 0.26 -15.13
C SER A 186 12.98 -0.25 -13.76
N GLY A 187 14.06 0.30 -13.22
CA GLY A 187 14.55 -0.03 -11.89
C GLY A 187 13.58 0.36 -10.77
N LEU A 188 13.02 1.57 -10.83
CA LEU A 188 12.06 2.09 -9.84
C LEU A 188 10.77 1.26 -9.81
N TYR A 189 10.16 0.99 -10.97
CA TYR A 189 8.95 0.18 -11.03
C TYR A 189 9.22 -1.29 -10.71
N GLY A 190 10.37 -1.85 -11.15
CA GLY A 190 10.78 -3.20 -10.77
C GLY A 190 10.95 -3.34 -9.24
N GLY A 191 11.63 -2.38 -8.62
CA GLY A 191 11.77 -2.31 -7.16
C GLY A 191 10.44 -2.14 -6.44
N ALA A 192 9.54 -1.29 -6.96
CA ALA A 192 8.21 -1.11 -6.41
C ALA A 192 7.41 -2.43 -6.37
N LEU A 193 7.39 -3.15 -7.49
CA LEU A 193 6.69 -4.44 -7.59
C LEU A 193 7.29 -5.50 -6.66
N ILE A 194 8.62 -5.54 -6.51
CA ILE A 194 9.29 -6.44 -5.56
C ILE A 194 8.88 -6.09 -4.11
N CYS A 195 8.92 -4.82 -3.73
CA CYS A 195 8.49 -4.38 -2.41
C CYS A 195 7.01 -4.71 -2.15
N PHE A 196 6.13 -4.54 -3.13
CA PHE A 196 4.72 -4.93 -3.01
C PHE A 196 4.57 -6.44 -2.85
N ALA A 197 5.27 -7.24 -3.64
CA ALA A 197 5.24 -8.70 -3.52
C ALA A 197 5.71 -9.16 -2.12
N ILE A 198 6.79 -8.56 -1.60
CA ILE A 198 7.27 -8.83 -0.24
C ILE A 198 6.24 -8.40 0.80
N ALA A 199 5.64 -7.21 0.66
CA ALA A 199 4.60 -6.74 1.57
C ALA A 199 3.42 -7.71 1.63
N PHE A 200 2.90 -8.15 0.49
CA PHE A 200 1.78 -9.09 0.46
C PHE A 200 2.16 -10.49 0.96
N ALA A 201 3.35 -10.97 0.65
CA ALA A 201 3.83 -12.27 1.15
C ALA A 201 4.04 -12.27 2.67
N SER A 202 4.51 -11.15 3.23
CA SER A 202 4.77 -10.99 4.66
C SER A 202 3.52 -10.63 5.48
N ALA A 203 2.45 -10.12 4.86
CA ALA A 203 1.20 -9.77 5.53
C ALA A 203 0.38 -10.99 6.06
N GLN A 204 0.84 -12.22 5.80
CA GLN A 204 0.35 -13.49 6.36
C GLN A 204 -1.19 -13.68 6.41
N VAL A 205 -1.79 -14.00 5.26
CA VAL A 205 -2.76 -15.11 5.24
C VAL A 205 -2.17 -16.19 4.33
N PRO A 206 -1.26 -17.04 4.83
CA PRO A 206 -0.59 -18.03 4.01
C PRO A 206 -1.61 -19.05 3.50
N ILE A 207 -1.95 -18.96 2.22
CA ILE A 207 -2.74 -19.99 1.55
C ILE A 207 -1.77 -21.11 1.18
N VAL A 208 -1.74 -22.15 2.01
CA VAL A 208 -1.03 -23.39 1.72
C VAL A 208 -1.83 -24.19 0.69
N ALA A 209 -1.24 -24.45 -0.46
CA ALA A 209 -1.86 -25.24 -1.52
C ALA A 209 -1.15 -26.58 -1.65
N LEU A 210 -1.88 -27.67 -1.48
CA LEU A 210 -1.36 -29.02 -1.66
C LEU A 210 -1.63 -29.48 -3.09
N SER A 211 -0.61 -29.97 -3.79
CA SER A 211 -0.80 -30.54 -5.13
C SER A 211 0.13 -31.71 -5.42
N PRO A 212 -0.37 -32.84 -5.94
CA PRO A 212 0.47 -33.93 -6.42
C PRO A 212 1.17 -33.62 -7.75
N ILE A 213 0.76 -32.55 -8.43
CA ILE A 213 1.25 -32.19 -9.76
C ILE A 213 2.19 -30.99 -9.64
N LEU A 214 3.49 -31.24 -9.83
CA LEU A 214 4.53 -30.21 -9.73
C LEU A 214 4.28 -28.99 -10.64
N SER A 215 3.76 -29.20 -11.86
CA SER A 215 3.45 -28.10 -12.78
C SER A 215 2.28 -27.24 -12.29
N THR A 216 1.31 -27.84 -11.60
CA THR A 216 0.18 -27.13 -10.98
C THR A 216 0.65 -26.33 -9.77
N ALA A 217 1.45 -26.94 -8.88
CA ALA A 217 2.07 -26.25 -7.74
C ALA A 217 2.84 -25.00 -8.19
N ARG A 218 3.70 -25.13 -9.22
CA ARG A 218 4.46 -23.99 -9.78
C ARG A 218 3.54 -22.89 -10.31
N ARG A 219 2.46 -23.25 -11.01
CA ARG A 219 1.50 -22.26 -11.56
C ARG A 219 0.71 -21.57 -10.45
N LEU A 220 0.32 -22.30 -9.41
CA LEU A 220 -0.39 -21.74 -8.26
C LEU A 220 0.50 -20.75 -7.49
N SER A 221 1.76 -21.10 -7.21
CA SER A 221 2.69 -20.17 -6.58
C SER A 221 2.95 -18.92 -7.43
N LEU A 222 3.12 -19.06 -8.75
CA LEU A 222 3.41 -17.93 -9.64
C LEU A 222 2.20 -17.03 -9.91
N LEU A 223 1.01 -17.59 -10.10
CA LEU A 223 -0.19 -16.84 -10.50
C LEU A 223 -1.03 -16.37 -9.31
N TRP A 224 -1.03 -17.13 -8.22
CA TRP A 224 -1.92 -16.91 -7.07
C TRP A 224 -1.17 -16.63 -5.77
N GLY A 225 0.16 -16.64 -5.77
CA GLY A 225 0.97 -16.32 -4.59
C GLY A 225 0.80 -17.32 -3.44
N THR A 226 0.35 -18.55 -3.72
CA THR A 226 0.15 -19.58 -2.70
C THR A 226 1.45 -20.29 -2.34
N HIS A 227 1.58 -20.68 -1.07
CA HIS A 227 2.67 -21.56 -0.62
C HIS A 227 2.34 -23.00 -1.01
N CYS A 228 2.90 -23.45 -2.14
CA CYS A 228 2.57 -24.77 -2.65
C CYS A 228 3.49 -25.85 -2.09
N VAL A 229 2.88 -26.89 -1.50
CA VAL A 229 3.59 -28.10 -1.08
C VAL A 229 3.22 -29.23 -2.03
N VAL A 230 4.24 -29.86 -2.61
CA VAL A 230 4.06 -31.02 -3.48
C VAL A 230 3.89 -32.24 -2.59
N SER A 231 2.66 -32.75 -2.52
CA SER A 231 2.29 -33.89 -1.69
C SER A 231 1.56 -34.92 -2.53
N GLU A 232 1.54 -36.18 -2.08
CA GLU A 232 0.62 -37.16 -2.66
C GLU A 232 -0.85 -36.70 -2.56
N ASP A 233 -1.67 -37.23 -3.47
CA ASP A 233 -3.10 -36.95 -3.49
C ASP A 233 -3.79 -37.63 -2.31
N ALA A 234 -4.77 -36.96 -1.70
CA ALA A 234 -5.47 -37.52 -0.55
C ALA A 234 -6.26 -38.78 -0.94
N THR A 235 -6.32 -39.76 -0.05
CA THR A 235 -7.10 -40.99 -0.27
C THR A 235 -8.57 -40.82 0.07
N ASP A 236 -8.83 -40.07 1.13
CA ASP A 236 -10.15 -39.79 1.66
C ASP A 236 -10.16 -38.44 2.39
N LEU A 237 -11.30 -38.11 2.97
CA LEU A 237 -11.55 -36.84 3.62
C LEU A 237 -10.70 -36.61 4.87
N ASP A 238 -10.46 -37.66 5.65
CA ASP A 238 -9.77 -37.56 6.92
C ASP A 238 -8.25 -37.53 6.68
N ASP A 239 -7.73 -38.35 5.75
CA ASP A 239 -6.34 -38.26 5.27
C ASP A 239 -6.01 -36.87 4.72
N MET A 240 -6.93 -36.26 3.96
CA MET A 240 -6.76 -34.89 3.47
C MET A 240 -6.63 -33.88 4.62
N VAL A 241 -7.47 -34.03 5.65
CA VAL A 241 -7.49 -33.12 6.80
C VAL A 241 -6.22 -33.26 7.62
N ASP A 242 -5.83 -34.50 7.91
CA ASP A 242 -4.62 -34.80 8.66
C ASP A 242 -3.37 -34.32 7.93
N ARG A 243 -3.31 -34.49 6.61
CA ARG A 243 -2.21 -33.94 5.78
C ARG A 243 -2.16 -32.42 5.83
N ALA A 244 -3.30 -31.75 5.65
CA ALA A 244 -3.32 -30.29 5.68
C ALA A 244 -2.88 -29.75 7.05
N CYS A 245 -3.35 -30.34 8.15
CA CYS A 245 -2.92 -29.98 9.51
C CYS A 245 -1.42 -30.26 9.73
N ARG A 246 -0.94 -31.43 9.32
CA ARG A 246 0.47 -31.82 9.47
C ARG A 246 1.39 -30.91 8.66
N ILE A 247 1.04 -30.64 7.40
CA ILE A 247 1.85 -29.78 6.52
C ILE A 247 1.81 -28.33 7.00
N ALA A 248 0.67 -27.83 7.49
CA ALA A 248 0.61 -26.51 8.11
C ALA A 248 1.55 -26.39 9.32
N LEU A 249 1.69 -27.47 10.11
CA LEU A 249 2.64 -27.53 11.22
C LEU A 249 4.09 -27.64 10.74
N GLU A 250 4.40 -28.55 9.81
CA GLU A 250 5.75 -28.80 9.28
C GLU A 250 6.33 -27.55 8.58
N GLU A 251 5.49 -26.82 7.86
CA GLU A 251 5.86 -25.58 7.14
C GLU A 251 5.83 -24.34 8.04
N GLY A 252 5.46 -24.48 9.32
CA GLY A 252 5.45 -23.38 10.30
C GLY A 252 4.30 -22.37 10.14
N PHE A 253 3.24 -22.72 9.41
CA PHE A 253 2.03 -21.90 9.24
C PHE A 253 1.00 -22.08 10.36
N GLY A 254 1.27 -22.92 11.36
CA GLY A 254 0.48 -23.02 12.58
C GLY A 254 1.17 -23.86 13.65
N LYS A 255 0.63 -23.80 14.87
CA LYS A 255 1.10 -24.52 16.06
C LYS A 255 0.03 -25.49 16.55
N PRO A 256 0.38 -26.50 17.38
CA PRO A 256 -0.62 -27.37 17.99
C PRO A 256 -1.68 -26.55 18.75
N GLY A 257 -2.96 -26.82 18.46
CA GLY A 257 -4.11 -26.08 18.97
C GLY A 257 -4.63 -24.97 18.05
N ASP A 258 -3.88 -24.57 17.02
CA ASP A 258 -4.36 -23.58 16.04
C ASP A 258 -5.40 -24.19 15.10
N ARG A 259 -6.31 -23.36 14.59
CA ARG A 259 -7.36 -23.77 13.64
C ARG A 259 -6.93 -23.51 12.21
N VAL A 260 -7.24 -24.44 11.31
CA VAL A 260 -7.01 -24.32 9.86
C VAL A 260 -8.32 -24.48 9.09
N ILE A 261 -8.45 -23.75 7.97
CA ILE A 261 -9.47 -24.02 6.93
C ILE A 261 -8.87 -24.94 5.92
N ILE A 262 -9.64 -25.95 5.56
CA ILE A 262 -9.27 -26.86 4.49
C ILE A 262 -10.40 -26.81 3.48
N THR A 263 -10.05 -26.45 2.24
CA THR A 263 -10.95 -26.42 1.10
C THR A 263 -10.44 -27.38 0.03
N ALA A 264 -11.35 -28.19 -0.52
CA ALA A 264 -11.03 -29.16 -1.56
C ALA A 264 -12.28 -29.51 -2.38
N GLY A 265 -12.07 -30.07 -3.58
CA GLY A 265 -13.16 -30.60 -4.40
C GLY A 265 -13.58 -32.00 -3.95
N VAL A 266 -14.88 -32.23 -3.78
CA VAL A 266 -15.48 -33.53 -3.43
C VAL A 266 -16.60 -33.93 -4.39
N PRO A 267 -16.67 -35.21 -4.84
CA PRO A 267 -15.79 -36.33 -4.45
C PRO A 267 -14.35 -36.14 -4.93
N LEU A 268 -13.39 -36.60 -4.13
CA LEU A 268 -11.97 -36.51 -4.48
C LEU A 268 -11.73 -37.12 -5.86
N ARG A 269 -10.78 -36.56 -6.61
CA ARG A 269 -10.43 -36.98 -7.98
C ARG A 269 -11.55 -36.84 -9.02
N THR A 270 -12.66 -36.17 -8.69
CA THR A 270 -13.77 -35.92 -9.62
C THR A 270 -13.83 -34.43 -9.98
N PRO A 271 -13.30 -34.02 -11.15
CA PRO A 271 -13.31 -32.62 -11.57
C PRO A 271 -14.73 -32.07 -11.72
N GLY A 272 -14.94 -30.78 -11.40
CA GLY A 272 -16.21 -30.08 -11.67
C GLY A 272 -17.36 -30.43 -10.71
N SER A 273 -17.05 -31.05 -9.57
CA SER A 273 -18.00 -31.37 -8.49
C SER A 273 -18.12 -30.23 -7.46
N THR A 274 -18.58 -30.52 -6.24
CA THR A 274 -18.82 -29.52 -5.18
C THR A 274 -17.55 -29.25 -4.37
N ASN A 275 -17.35 -28.02 -3.90
CA ASN A 275 -16.28 -27.71 -2.95
C ASN A 275 -16.74 -27.95 -1.51
N MET A 276 -15.90 -28.60 -0.72
CA MET A 276 -16.05 -28.70 0.72
C MET A 276 -15.24 -27.61 1.41
N LEU A 277 -15.72 -27.19 2.59
CA LEU A 277 -14.98 -26.33 3.51
C LEU A 277 -15.05 -26.97 4.90
N ARG A 278 -13.90 -27.32 5.48
CA ARG A 278 -13.79 -27.95 6.79
C ARG A 278 -12.85 -27.16 7.68
N ILE A 279 -13.18 -27.09 8.97
CA ILE A 279 -12.34 -26.48 10.00
C ILE A 279 -11.72 -27.63 10.80
N ALA A 280 -10.40 -27.60 10.96
CA ALA A 280 -9.67 -28.60 11.72
C ALA A 280 -8.70 -27.92 12.70
N TYR A 281 -8.22 -28.69 13.69
CA TYR A 281 -7.23 -28.24 14.66
C TYR A 281 -5.90 -28.93 14.38
N ILE A 282 -4.82 -28.16 14.39
CA ILE A 282 -3.47 -28.72 14.25
C ILE A 282 -3.14 -29.48 15.54
N GLY A 283 -2.75 -30.76 15.41
CA GLY A 283 -2.29 -31.57 16.54
C GLY A 283 -3.38 -32.11 17.49
N SER A 284 -4.66 -32.04 17.12
CA SER A 284 -5.66 -32.88 17.80
C SER A 284 -5.49 -34.31 17.31
N GLU A 285 -4.94 -35.20 18.13
CA GLU A 285 -5.05 -36.64 17.89
C GLU A 285 -6.54 -37.00 17.77
N THR A 286 -6.96 -37.34 16.56
CA THR A 286 -8.25 -37.95 16.25
C THR A 286 -8.20 -39.39 16.76
N HIS A 287 -8.69 -39.59 17.98
CA HIS A 287 -9.16 -40.90 18.45
C HIS A 287 -10.65 -41.06 18.18
#